data_AF-A0A1S8B9J5-F1
#
_entry.id   AF-A0A1S8B9J5-F1
#
_cell.length_a   1.000
_cell.length_b   1.000
_cell.length_c   1.000
_cell.angle_alpha   90.00
_cell.angle_beta   90.00
_cell.angle_gamma   90.00
#
_symmetry.space_group_name_H-M   'P 1'
#
loop_
_entity.id
_entity.type
_entity.pdbx_description
1 polymer ?
#
loop_
_entity_poly.entity_id
_entity_poly.type
_entity_poly.pdbx_seq_one_letter_code
_entity_poly.pdbx_strand_id
1 'polypeptide(L)'
;MHWHGVYQYDRYWMDGVPGVTQYPIEPRDTYTYEFTLTNQTGIYFYHGHFGPAFADVRHAAALNGKSSDAWQGQRGPLLIKPAPWRERPYSMISDKQADIAAMLSAEEKANHLMVSDWNHDGMDILTLMYRDAGATPSCAASLVMNGRGRTICLDPEAIARSEDGSRRDSSGCLPPDTGVEFMNNRECVNTYADLEVVQAEEGEKYVWLNFIHPGAHHELRISVDEHDMWIVAADGDFVQPKKVQVSVVF
;
A
#
# COMPACT_ATOMS: atom_id res chain seq x y z
N MET A 1 -4.61 17.22 0.99
CA MET A 1 -3.69 16.17 0.51
C MET A 1 -2.39 16.37 1.25
N HIS A 2 -1.89 15.34 1.91
CA HIS A 2 -0.60 15.33 2.58
C HIS A 2 0.46 14.62 1.72
N TRP A 3 1.72 15.02 1.92
CA TRP A 3 2.87 14.58 1.15
C TRP A 3 3.79 13.76 2.07
N HIS A 4 3.44 12.49 2.26
CA HIS A 4 4.06 11.63 3.27
C HIS A 4 5.58 11.56 3.10
N GLY A 5 6.32 11.95 4.14
CA GLY A 5 7.78 11.95 4.14
C GLY A 5 8.43 13.17 3.47
N VAL A 6 7.68 14.07 2.83
CA VAL A 6 8.23 15.35 2.35
C VAL A 6 8.45 16.28 3.54
N TYR A 7 9.66 16.84 3.68
CA TYR A 7 10.05 17.54 4.91
C TYR A 7 9.41 18.92 5.12
N GLN A 8 8.90 19.55 4.06
CA GLN A 8 8.21 20.86 4.13
C GLN A 8 9.00 21.97 4.86
N TYR A 9 10.34 21.94 4.79
CA TYR A 9 11.24 22.78 5.61
C TYR A 9 10.92 24.27 5.61
N ASP A 10 10.56 24.83 4.46
CA ASP A 10 10.34 26.27 4.27
C ASP A 10 8.86 26.65 4.19
N ARG A 11 7.96 25.66 4.10
CA ARG A 11 6.52 25.87 3.81
C ARG A 11 5.65 24.84 4.55
N TYR A 12 5.74 24.80 5.88
CA TYR A 12 4.97 23.85 6.71
C TYR A 12 3.44 23.93 6.50
N TRP A 13 2.88 25.08 6.08
CA TRP A 13 1.45 25.22 5.73
C TRP A 13 1.05 24.49 4.43
N MET A 14 2.01 23.92 3.70
CA MET A 14 1.80 23.08 2.51
C MET A 14 1.80 21.58 2.84
N ASP A 15 1.90 21.25 4.12
CA ASP A 15 1.94 19.85 4.57
C ASP A 15 0.59 19.13 4.40
N GLY A 16 -0.54 19.84 4.40
CA GLY A 16 -1.80 19.24 3.99
C GLY A 16 -2.57 18.49 5.06
N VAL A 17 -2.41 18.87 6.33
CA VAL A 17 -3.04 18.26 7.50
C VAL A 17 -4.12 19.19 8.06
N PRO A 18 -5.41 18.93 7.78
CA PRO A 18 -6.50 19.76 8.26
C PRO A 18 -6.56 19.82 9.78
N GLY A 19 -6.67 21.04 10.32
CA GLY A 19 -6.66 21.29 11.77
C GLY A 19 -5.26 21.44 12.38
N VAL A 20 -4.19 21.23 11.59
CA VAL A 20 -2.80 21.47 12.01
C VAL A 20 -2.14 22.51 11.12
N THR A 21 -1.98 22.21 9.82
CA THR A 21 -1.23 23.06 8.89
C THR A 21 -2.12 23.84 7.94
N GLN A 22 -3.39 23.47 7.81
CA GLN A 22 -4.40 24.20 7.03
C GLN A 22 -5.83 23.89 7.48
N TYR A 23 -6.81 24.60 6.92
CA TYR A 23 -8.22 24.20 6.97
C TYR A 23 -8.53 23.15 5.89
N PRO A 24 -9.61 22.35 6.04
CA PRO A 24 -10.13 21.53 4.94
C PRO A 24 -10.42 22.39 3.72
N ILE A 25 -10.21 21.83 2.52
CA ILE A 25 -10.59 22.47 1.26
C ILE A 25 -12.07 22.20 1.06
N GLU A 26 -12.87 23.25 0.97
CA GLU A 26 -14.32 23.14 0.84
C GLU A 26 -14.73 22.54 -0.53
N PRO A 27 -15.92 21.93 -0.63
CA PRO A 27 -16.42 21.43 -1.90
C PRO A 27 -16.43 22.52 -2.98
N ARG A 28 -15.88 22.20 -4.14
CA ARG A 28 -15.70 23.09 -5.32
C ARG A 28 -14.64 24.19 -5.14
N ASP A 29 -13.94 24.20 -4.01
CA ASP A 29 -12.84 25.12 -3.81
C ASP A 29 -11.52 24.56 -4.36
N THR A 30 -10.48 25.40 -4.45
CA THR A 30 -9.18 25.00 -4.99
C THR A 30 -8.05 25.44 -4.07
N TYR A 31 -7.05 24.59 -3.92
CA TYR A 31 -5.83 24.90 -3.21
C TYR A 31 -4.62 24.40 -4.00
N THR A 32 -3.60 25.24 -4.12
CA THR A 32 -2.34 24.89 -4.78
C THR A 32 -1.28 24.62 -3.72
N TYR A 33 -0.76 23.39 -3.72
CA TYR A 33 0.39 23.03 -2.89
C TYR A 33 1.67 23.36 -3.63
N GLU A 34 2.57 24.11 -2.98
CA GLU A 34 3.88 24.46 -3.54
C GLU A 34 4.95 24.31 -2.49
N PHE A 35 5.92 23.44 -2.71
CA PHE A 35 7.05 23.23 -1.80
C PHE A 35 8.32 22.86 -2.57
N THR A 36 9.46 23.09 -1.94
CA THR A 36 10.77 22.82 -2.53
C THR A 36 11.36 21.55 -1.94
N LEU A 37 11.67 20.58 -2.78
CA LEU A 37 12.39 19.38 -2.36
C LEU A 37 13.85 19.74 -2.05
N THR A 38 14.25 19.60 -0.78
CA THR A 38 15.59 19.94 -0.32
C THR A 38 16.33 18.68 0.11
N ASN A 39 17.33 18.27 -0.69
CA ASN A 39 18.18 17.10 -0.44
C ASN A 39 17.46 15.74 -0.35
N GLN A 40 16.15 15.66 -0.59
CA GLN A 40 15.38 14.41 -0.56
C GLN A 40 15.47 13.63 -1.87
N THR A 41 15.35 12.30 -1.79
CA THR A 41 15.14 11.40 -2.93
C THR A 41 14.34 10.19 -2.49
N GLY A 42 14.12 9.25 -3.42
CA GLY A 42 13.54 7.95 -3.20
C GLY A 42 12.03 7.97 -3.39
N ILE A 43 11.40 6.92 -2.90
CA ILE A 43 9.97 6.70 -3.07
C ILE A 43 9.21 7.11 -1.81
N TYR A 44 8.20 7.93 -2.02
CA TYR A 44 7.22 8.39 -1.04
C TYR A 44 5.82 8.15 -1.60
N PHE A 45 4.81 8.71 -0.96
CA PHE A 45 3.47 8.76 -1.49
C PHE A 45 2.75 10.02 -1.01
N TYR A 46 1.69 10.40 -1.71
CA TYR A 46 0.75 11.42 -1.22
C TYR A 46 -0.53 10.72 -0.80
N HIS A 47 -1.25 11.28 0.16
CA HIS A 47 -2.55 10.76 0.56
C HIS A 47 -3.50 11.81 1.15
N GLY A 48 -4.79 11.49 1.21
CA GLY A 48 -5.79 12.24 1.94
C GLY A 48 -5.47 12.18 3.43
N HIS A 49 -5.47 13.33 4.09
CA HIS A 49 -5.21 13.44 5.53
C HIS A 49 -6.44 14.01 6.27
N PHE A 50 -7.60 13.99 5.61
CA PHE A 50 -8.88 14.36 6.17
C PHE A 50 -9.73 13.09 6.34
N GLY A 51 -9.89 12.65 7.58
CA GLY A 51 -10.53 11.37 7.87
C GLY A 51 -9.80 10.19 7.19
N PRO A 52 -10.48 9.05 7.02
CA PRO A 52 -9.87 7.83 6.51
C PRO A 52 -10.00 7.66 4.97
N ALA A 53 -10.33 8.73 4.24
CA ALA A 53 -10.62 8.69 2.80
C ALA A 53 -9.44 8.21 1.93
N PHE A 54 -8.21 8.19 2.47
CA PHE A 54 -7.07 7.59 1.76
C PHE A 54 -7.17 6.06 1.65
N ALA A 55 -7.87 5.41 2.59
CA ALA A 55 -8.06 3.96 2.62
C ALA A 55 -9.35 3.51 1.90
N ASP A 56 -10.18 4.46 1.43
CA ASP A 56 -11.35 4.20 0.59
C ASP A 56 -10.95 3.82 -0.84
N VAL A 57 -10.42 2.62 -0.98
CA VAL A 57 -10.15 2.02 -2.28
C VAL A 57 -11.45 1.48 -2.84
N ARG A 58 -11.77 1.80 -4.09
CA ARG A 58 -12.87 1.19 -4.82
C ARG A 58 -12.29 0.15 -5.78
N HIS A 59 -12.45 -1.12 -5.43
CA HIS A 59 -11.89 -2.23 -6.18
C HIS A 59 -12.71 -2.56 -7.45
N ALA A 60 -12.05 -2.89 -8.56
CA ALA A 60 -12.67 -3.14 -9.88
C ALA A 60 -13.78 -4.22 -9.86
N ALA A 61 -13.63 -5.24 -9.00
CA ALA A 61 -14.64 -6.28 -8.91
C ALA A 61 -15.97 -5.79 -8.31
N ALA A 62 -15.96 -4.72 -7.51
CA ALA A 62 -17.18 -4.07 -7.02
C ALA A 62 -17.95 -3.31 -8.12
N LEU A 63 -17.41 -3.23 -9.34
CA LEU A 63 -17.93 -2.46 -10.48
C LEU A 63 -18.10 -3.30 -11.74
N ASN A 64 -18.60 -4.53 -11.60
CA ASN A 64 -18.82 -5.46 -12.71
C ASN A 64 -17.56 -5.70 -13.57
N GLY A 65 -16.37 -5.62 -12.97
CA GLY A 65 -15.10 -5.91 -13.63
C GLY A 65 -14.55 -4.81 -14.54
N LYS A 66 -15.12 -3.58 -14.52
CA LYS A 66 -14.54 -2.45 -15.25
C LYS A 66 -13.35 -1.87 -14.47
N SER A 67 -12.15 -2.29 -14.85
CA SER A 67 -10.89 -1.82 -14.27
C SER A 67 -10.66 -0.31 -14.38
N SER A 68 -11.30 0.36 -15.35
CA SER A 68 -11.22 1.82 -15.53
C SER A 68 -11.84 2.64 -14.40
N ASP A 69 -12.72 2.02 -13.61
CA ASP A 69 -13.49 2.72 -12.57
C ASP A 69 -12.95 2.41 -11.16
N ALA A 70 -11.90 1.57 -11.08
CA ALA A 70 -11.20 1.30 -9.84
C ALA A 70 -10.35 2.50 -9.44
N TRP A 71 -10.53 2.98 -8.22
CA TRP A 71 -9.75 4.09 -7.67
C TRP A 71 -9.08 3.65 -6.38
N GLN A 72 -7.81 4.02 -6.20
CA GLN A 72 -6.98 3.60 -5.08
C GLN A 72 -7.22 4.43 -3.80
N GLY A 73 -8.38 5.07 -3.67
CA GLY A 73 -8.61 6.09 -2.64
C GLY A 73 -7.82 7.38 -2.91
N GLN A 74 -7.87 8.32 -1.98
CA GLN A 74 -7.14 9.59 -2.10
C GLN A 74 -5.64 9.38 -1.86
N ARG A 75 -4.91 8.71 -2.76
CA ARG A 75 -3.47 8.45 -2.60
C ARG A 75 -2.78 8.09 -3.92
N GLY A 76 -1.46 8.20 -3.95
CA GLY A 76 -0.64 7.80 -5.09
C GLY A 76 0.86 7.83 -4.79
N PRO A 77 1.70 7.15 -5.59
CA PRO A 77 3.14 7.14 -5.38
C PRO A 77 3.74 8.51 -5.70
N LEU A 78 4.84 8.85 -5.01
CA LEU A 78 5.61 10.06 -5.23
C LEU A 78 7.09 9.69 -5.31
N LEU A 79 7.60 9.52 -6.53
CA LEU A 79 9.03 9.26 -6.75
C LEU A 79 9.79 10.58 -6.88
N ILE A 80 10.81 10.77 -6.05
CA ILE A 80 11.81 11.82 -6.21
C ILE A 80 13.07 11.16 -6.76
N LYS A 81 13.27 11.26 -8.09
CA LYS A 81 14.41 10.63 -8.76
C LYS A 81 15.73 11.10 -8.14
N PRO A 82 16.62 10.18 -7.76
CA PRO A 82 17.92 10.54 -7.24
C PRO A 82 18.77 11.20 -8.30
N ALA A 83 19.49 12.25 -7.92
CA ALA A 83 20.40 12.94 -8.82
C ALA A 83 21.53 11.99 -9.28
N PRO A 84 22.08 12.16 -10.50
CA PRO A 84 23.11 11.27 -11.05
C PRO A 84 24.38 11.15 -10.20
N TRP A 85 24.71 12.20 -9.44
CA TRP A 85 25.89 12.24 -8.57
C TRP A 85 25.68 11.56 -7.21
N ARG A 86 24.43 11.21 -6.86
CA ARG A 86 24.16 10.54 -5.59
C ARG A 86 24.65 9.11 -5.69
N GLU A 87 25.46 8.69 -4.73
CA GLU A 87 26.02 7.35 -4.72
C GLU A 87 24.93 6.28 -4.55
N ARG A 88 25.22 5.08 -5.08
CA ARG A 88 24.36 3.90 -4.94
C ARG A 88 25.09 2.80 -4.20
N PRO A 89 24.38 2.00 -3.40
CA PRO A 89 25.01 0.96 -2.60
C PRO A 89 25.35 -0.33 -3.40
N TYR A 90 25.22 -0.32 -4.73
CA TYR A 90 25.28 -1.51 -5.58
C TYR A 90 26.65 -2.21 -5.58
N SER A 91 27.73 -1.48 -5.35
CA SER A 91 29.09 -2.06 -5.21
C SER A 91 29.22 -2.94 -3.96
N MET A 92 28.34 -2.80 -2.98
CA MET A 92 28.28 -3.70 -1.81
C MET A 92 27.55 -5.02 -2.12
N ILE A 93 26.82 -5.10 -3.24
CA ILE A 93 26.10 -6.30 -3.68
C ILE A 93 26.96 -7.12 -4.66
N SER A 94 27.65 -6.45 -5.59
CA SER A 94 28.50 -7.10 -6.60
C SER A 94 29.66 -6.20 -7.02
N ASP A 95 30.82 -6.80 -7.26
CA ASP A 95 32.02 -6.17 -7.80
C ASP A 95 32.04 -6.13 -9.35
N LYS A 96 31.10 -6.84 -9.99
CA LYS A 96 31.03 -6.93 -11.45
C LYS A 96 30.36 -5.68 -12.02
N GLN A 97 31.05 -5.00 -12.92
CA GLN A 97 30.52 -3.81 -13.59
C GLN A 97 29.18 -4.08 -14.32
N ALA A 98 29.01 -5.27 -14.89
CA ALA A 98 27.77 -5.67 -15.53
C ALA A 98 26.59 -5.76 -14.55
N ASP A 99 26.83 -6.20 -13.30
CA ASP A 99 25.79 -6.32 -12.28
C ASP A 99 25.38 -4.95 -11.75
N ILE A 100 26.37 -4.07 -11.53
CA ILE A 100 26.15 -2.67 -11.14
C ILE A 100 25.33 -1.95 -12.23
N ALA A 101 25.70 -2.14 -13.51
CA ALA A 101 24.95 -1.57 -14.63
C ALA A 101 23.52 -2.12 -14.71
N ALA A 102 23.31 -3.42 -14.44
CA ALA A 102 21.99 -4.02 -14.42
C ALA A 102 21.12 -3.50 -13.26
N MET A 103 21.68 -3.30 -12.06
CA MET A 103 20.96 -2.69 -10.93
C MET A 103 20.58 -1.24 -11.20
N LEU A 104 21.48 -0.45 -11.81
CA LEU A 104 21.17 0.92 -12.25
C LEU A 104 20.07 0.94 -13.33
N SER A 105 20.11 0.01 -14.27
CA SER A 105 19.06 -0.13 -15.28
C SER A 105 17.71 -0.50 -14.66
N ALA A 106 17.70 -1.38 -13.66
CA ALA A 106 16.50 -1.76 -12.93
C ALA A 106 15.92 -0.56 -12.16
N GLU A 107 16.76 0.25 -11.50
CA GLU A 107 16.35 1.48 -10.81
C GLU A 107 15.63 2.47 -11.75
N GLU A 108 16.11 2.64 -12.99
CA GLU A 108 15.47 3.54 -13.97
C GLU A 108 14.11 3.02 -14.44
N LYS A 109 13.90 1.69 -14.40
CA LYS A 109 12.65 1.00 -14.74
C LYS A 109 11.85 0.58 -13.49
N ALA A 110 11.96 1.34 -12.40
CA ALA A 110 11.34 1.00 -11.14
C ALA A 110 9.82 0.75 -11.23
N ASN A 111 9.38 -0.37 -10.66
CA ASN A 111 7.97 -0.68 -10.49
C ASN A 111 7.50 -0.17 -9.12
N HIS A 112 6.45 0.63 -9.09
CA HIS A 112 5.87 1.16 -7.86
C HIS A 112 4.60 0.38 -7.52
N LEU A 113 4.62 -0.31 -6.38
CA LEU A 113 3.56 -1.17 -5.92
C LEU A 113 2.94 -0.59 -4.65
N MET A 114 1.78 0.03 -4.79
CA MET A 114 0.94 0.41 -3.66
C MET A 114 0.15 -0.81 -3.20
N VAL A 115 0.56 -1.39 -2.08
CA VAL A 115 -0.06 -2.59 -1.53
C VAL A 115 -0.87 -2.19 -0.31
N SER A 116 -2.15 -2.56 -0.22
CA SER A 116 -2.94 -2.27 0.98
C SER A 116 -3.97 -3.33 1.27
N ASP A 117 -4.45 -3.35 2.51
CA ASP A 117 -5.74 -3.96 2.83
C ASP A 117 -6.88 -3.23 2.10
N TRP A 118 -7.94 -4.00 1.83
CA TRP A 118 -9.18 -3.55 1.24
C TRP A 118 -10.36 -4.09 2.04
N ASN A 119 -11.39 -3.27 2.26
CA ASN A 119 -12.60 -3.65 2.98
C ASN A 119 -13.84 -3.45 2.11
N HIS A 120 -14.87 -4.27 2.33
CA HIS A 120 -16.15 -4.15 1.62
C HIS A 120 -16.94 -2.89 2.01
N ASP A 121 -16.83 -2.46 3.28
CA ASP A 121 -17.42 -1.19 3.71
C ASP A 121 -16.45 -0.06 3.42
N GLY A 122 -17.00 1.11 3.12
CA GLY A 122 -16.25 2.35 3.18
C GLY A 122 -15.68 2.59 4.58
N MET A 123 -14.56 3.28 4.63
CA MET A 123 -13.87 3.60 5.87
C MET A 123 -14.67 4.53 6.77
N ASP A 124 -15.59 5.33 6.22
CA ASP A 124 -16.56 6.11 6.98
C ASP A 124 -17.45 5.20 7.85
N ILE A 125 -18.00 4.13 7.26
CA ILE A 125 -18.79 3.13 7.97
C ILE A 125 -17.95 2.40 9.01
N LEU A 126 -16.75 1.94 8.64
CA LEU A 126 -15.85 1.25 9.58
C LEU A 126 -15.44 2.15 10.75
N THR A 127 -15.20 3.44 10.50
CA THR A 127 -14.87 4.41 11.55
C THR A 127 -16.05 4.66 12.47
N LEU A 128 -17.27 4.76 11.93
CA LEU A 128 -18.49 4.86 12.74
C LEU A 128 -18.69 3.62 13.60
N MET A 129 -18.52 2.42 13.03
CA MET A 129 -18.60 1.16 13.77
C MET A 129 -17.58 1.08 14.90
N TYR A 130 -16.33 1.46 14.63
CA TYR A 130 -15.29 1.51 15.65
C TYR A 130 -15.62 2.52 16.76
N ARG A 131 -16.03 3.75 16.39
CA ARG A 131 -16.33 4.82 17.34
C ARG A 131 -17.54 4.51 18.22
N ASP A 132 -18.63 4.01 17.63
CA ASP A 132 -19.93 3.89 18.32
C ASP A 132 -20.14 2.52 18.97
N ALA A 133 -19.60 1.45 18.38
CA ALA A 133 -19.77 0.08 18.85
C ALA A 133 -18.48 -0.55 19.40
N GLY A 134 -17.32 0.09 19.24
CA GLY A 134 -16.02 -0.51 19.59
C GLY A 134 -15.63 -1.68 18.68
N ALA A 135 -16.30 -1.85 17.55
CA ALA A 135 -16.01 -2.93 16.60
C ALA A 135 -14.80 -2.56 15.73
N THR A 136 -13.67 -3.22 15.96
CA THR A 136 -12.48 -3.06 15.12
C THR A 136 -12.59 -3.92 13.85
N PRO A 137 -12.18 -3.42 12.68
CA PRO A 137 -11.97 -4.27 11.50
C PRO A 137 -10.97 -5.38 11.85
N SER A 138 -11.44 -6.62 11.96
CA SER A 138 -10.61 -7.76 12.39
C SER A 138 -9.92 -8.46 11.22
N CYS A 139 -10.34 -8.20 10.00
CA CYS A 139 -9.72 -8.72 8.79
C CYS A 139 -9.99 -7.79 7.60
N ALA A 140 -9.08 -7.85 6.62
CA ALA A 140 -9.30 -7.28 5.31
C ALA A 140 -10.13 -8.24 4.43
N ALA A 141 -10.99 -7.70 3.58
CA ALA A 141 -11.71 -8.47 2.58
C ALA A 141 -10.80 -8.94 1.42
N SER A 142 -9.73 -8.18 1.13
CA SER A 142 -8.69 -8.56 0.17
C SER A 142 -7.42 -7.74 0.40
N LEU A 143 -6.31 -8.19 -0.18
CA LEU A 143 -5.14 -7.35 -0.43
C LEU A 143 -5.22 -6.84 -1.86
N VAL A 144 -4.93 -5.55 -2.03
CA VAL A 144 -4.88 -4.91 -3.34
C VAL A 144 -3.48 -4.39 -3.62
N MET A 145 -2.99 -4.59 -4.84
CA MET A 145 -1.76 -4.03 -5.38
C MET A 145 -2.12 -3.11 -6.53
N ASN A 146 -1.76 -1.83 -6.46
CA ASN A 146 -2.12 -0.82 -7.45
C ASN A 146 -3.64 -0.79 -7.77
N GLY A 147 -4.48 -1.07 -6.77
CA GLY A 147 -5.96 -1.14 -6.88
C GLY A 147 -6.49 -2.47 -7.45
N ARG A 148 -5.62 -3.38 -7.86
CA ARG A 148 -5.94 -4.72 -8.36
C ARG A 148 -5.84 -5.76 -7.25
N GLY A 149 -6.78 -6.69 -7.20
CA GLY A 149 -6.91 -7.66 -6.11
C GLY A 149 -8.15 -8.50 -6.34
N ARG A 150 -8.45 -9.41 -5.42
CA ARG A 150 -9.72 -10.16 -5.41
C ARG A 150 -9.88 -10.87 -4.08
N THR A 151 -11.12 -10.96 -3.63
CA THR A 151 -11.54 -11.84 -2.56
C THR A 151 -11.68 -13.27 -3.10
N ILE A 152 -11.01 -14.21 -2.43
CA ILE A 152 -11.12 -15.65 -2.65
C ILE A 152 -11.67 -16.25 -1.35
N CYS A 153 -12.85 -16.84 -1.42
CA CYS A 153 -13.48 -17.49 -0.28
C CYS A 153 -12.85 -18.84 0.01
N LEU A 154 -12.56 -19.10 1.28
CA LEU A 154 -12.04 -20.38 1.72
C LEU A 154 -13.15 -21.45 1.70
N ASP A 155 -12.72 -22.70 1.53
CA ASP A 155 -13.62 -23.84 1.63
C ASP A 155 -14.20 -23.94 3.07
N PRO A 156 -15.53 -24.11 3.24
CA PRO A 156 -16.14 -24.19 4.56
C PRO A 156 -15.58 -25.30 5.46
N GLU A 157 -15.17 -26.45 4.90
CA GLU A 157 -14.52 -27.52 5.67
C GLU A 157 -13.09 -27.14 6.08
N ALA A 158 -12.40 -26.31 5.30
CA ALA A 158 -11.12 -25.74 5.72
C ALA A 158 -11.30 -24.77 6.89
N ILE A 159 -12.32 -23.91 6.85
CA ILE A 159 -12.66 -23.00 7.96
C ILE A 159 -13.04 -23.80 9.21
N ALA A 160 -13.88 -24.83 9.08
CA ALA A 160 -14.32 -25.66 10.20
C ALA A 160 -13.19 -26.47 10.86
N ARG A 161 -12.07 -26.69 10.16
CA ARG A 161 -10.87 -27.35 10.70
C ARG A 161 -9.91 -26.39 11.42
N SER A 162 -10.21 -25.10 11.45
CA SER A 162 -9.37 -24.12 12.15
C SER A 162 -9.33 -24.36 13.66
N GLU A 163 -8.16 -24.12 14.26
CA GLU A 163 -7.90 -24.39 15.69
C GLU A 163 -8.67 -23.47 16.66
N ASP A 164 -9.38 -22.45 16.15
CA ASP A 164 -10.16 -21.50 16.96
C ASP A 164 -11.61 -21.93 17.26
N GLY A 165 -11.94 -23.20 16.98
CA GLY A 165 -13.22 -23.77 17.33
C GLY A 165 -14.39 -23.27 16.48
N SER A 166 -14.14 -22.99 15.20
CA SER A 166 -15.15 -22.55 14.22
C SER A 166 -15.77 -21.19 14.51
N ARG A 167 -15.03 -20.31 15.20
CA ARG A 167 -15.48 -18.91 15.43
C ARG A 167 -15.47 -18.06 14.18
N ARG A 168 -14.77 -18.50 13.14
CA ARG A 168 -14.59 -17.76 11.89
C ARG A 168 -15.89 -17.65 11.11
N ASP A 169 -16.10 -16.48 10.51
CA ASP A 169 -17.17 -16.28 9.55
C ASP A 169 -16.86 -16.94 8.19
N SER A 170 -17.77 -16.77 7.23
CA SER A 170 -17.61 -17.32 5.87
C SER A 170 -16.43 -16.72 5.08
N SER A 171 -15.86 -15.60 5.52
CA SER A 171 -14.65 -15.01 4.95
C SER A 171 -13.38 -15.56 5.61
N GLY A 172 -13.53 -16.44 6.60
CA GLY A 172 -12.42 -16.96 7.41
C GLY A 172 -11.96 -15.97 8.48
N CYS A 173 -12.72 -14.92 8.76
CA CYS A 173 -12.35 -13.86 9.69
C CYS A 173 -12.85 -14.17 11.11
N LEU A 174 -12.03 -13.83 12.11
CA LEU A 174 -12.49 -13.87 13.50
C LEU A 174 -13.38 -12.66 13.78
N PRO A 175 -14.60 -12.85 14.32
CA PRO A 175 -15.42 -11.71 14.71
C PRO A 175 -14.75 -10.96 15.87
N PRO A 176 -14.89 -9.63 15.94
CA PRO A 176 -14.36 -8.85 17.06
C PRO A 176 -15.07 -9.26 18.35
N ASP A 177 -14.36 -9.12 19.48
CA ASP A 177 -14.91 -9.48 20.78
C ASP A 177 -15.96 -8.47 21.29
N THR A 178 -15.98 -7.26 20.71
CA THR A 178 -16.91 -6.18 21.04
C THR A 178 -17.58 -5.61 19.80
N GLY A 179 -18.87 -5.29 19.91
CA GLY A 179 -19.62 -4.59 18.88
C GLY A 179 -20.04 -5.44 17.68
N VAL A 180 -19.84 -6.77 17.75
CA VAL A 180 -20.21 -7.72 16.69
C VAL A 180 -21.70 -7.68 16.37
N GLU A 181 -22.55 -7.41 17.38
CA GLU A 181 -24.00 -7.30 17.24
C GLU A 181 -24.46 -6.09 16.41
N PHE A 182 -23.57 -5.11 16.20
CA PHE A 182 -23.81 -3.93 15.36
C PHE A 182 -23.16 -4.05 13.98
N MET A 183 -22.45 -5.16 13.71
CA MET A 183 -21.87 -5.43 12.39
C MET A 183 -22.92 -6.00 11.45
N ASN A 184 -22.85 -5.59 10.19
CA ASN A 184 -23.60 -6.26 9.13
C ASN A 184 -23.08 -7.69 8.97
N ASN A 185 -23.98 -8.67 8.97
CA ASN A 185 -23.60 -10.03 8.60
C ASN A 185 -23.13 -10.06 7.15
N ARG A 186 -21.99 -10.70 6.90
CA ARG A 186 -21.34 -10.75 5.59
C ARG A 186 -21.06 -12.17 5.18
N GLU A 187 -21.59 -12.53 4.02
CA GLU A 187 -21.21 -13.76 3.35
C GLU A 187 -20.08 -13.48 2.37
N CYS A 188 -19.04 -14.31 2.41
CA CYS A 188 -17.95 -14.22 1.47
C CYS A 188 -18.45 -14.53 0.06
N VAL A 189 -18.12 -13.65 -0.88
CA VAL A 189 -18.40 -13.84 -2.31
C VAL A 189 -17.10 -13.74 -3.08
N ASN A 190 -16.81 -14.77 -3.88
CA ASN A 190 -15.65 -14.77 -4.76
C ASN A 190 -15.75 -13.61 -5.75
N THR A 191 -14.61 -12.97 -5.99
CA THR A 191 -14.49 -11.90 -6.99
C THR A 191 -13.44 -12.26 -8.04
N TYR A 192 -13.62 -11.69 -9.23
CA TYR A 192 -12.84 -12.06 -10.42
C TYR A 192 -12.30 -10.81 -11.08
N ALA A 193 -11.34 -10.15 -10.43
CA ALA A 193 -10.53 -9.10 -11.03
C ALA A 193 -9.10 -9.61 -11.29
N ASP A 194 -8.43 -8.92 -12.22
CA ASP A 194 -7.03 -9.17 -12.52
C ASP A 194 -6.15 -8.85 -11.31
N LEU A 195 -5.02 -9.56 -11.22
CA LEU A 195 -3.95 -9.23 -10.28
C LEU A 195 -2.97 -8.26 -10.93
N GLU A 196 -2.24 -7.53 -10.10
CA GLU A 196 -1.10 -6.75 -10.59
C GLU A 196 0.01 -7.70 -11.05
N VAL A 197 0.60 -7.39 -12.19
CA VAL A 197 1.67 -8.20 -12.81
C VAL A 197 2.86 -7.29 -13.08
N VAL A 198 3.99 -7.61 -12.46
CA VAL A 198 5.29 -7.06 -12.83
C VAL A 198 6.01 -8.10 -13.66
N GLN A 199 6.37 -7.73 -14.90
CA GLN A 199 6.98 -8.64 -15.86
C GLN A 199 8.43 -8.24 -16.11
N ALA A 200 9.36 -9.17 -15.88
CA ALA A 200 10.76 -9.01 -16.26
C ALA A 200 10.95 -9.19 -17.77
N GLU A 201 11.87 -8.44 -18.36
CA GLU A 201 12.31 -8.63 -19.75
C GLU A 201 13.27 -9.82 -19.90
N GLU A 202 13.34 -10.41 -21.09
CA GLU A 202 14.29 -11.50 -21.35
C GLU A 202 15.74 -11.03 -21.13
N GLY A 203 16.48 -11.76 -20.29
CA GLY A 203 17.86 -11.42 -19.94
C GLY A 203 17.99 -10.35 -18.85
N GLU A 204 16.88 -9.81 -18.32
CA GLU A 204 16.90 -8.89 -17.20
C GLU A 204 17.35 -9.60 -15.91
N LYS A 205 18.44 -9.12 -15.32
CA LYS A 205 19.05 -9.76 -14.14
C LYS A 205 18.43 -9.30 -12.81
N TYR A 206 17.94 -8.07 -12.76
CA TYR A 206 17.36 -7.47 -11.56
C TYR A 206 16.06 -6.75 -11.93
N VAL A 207 15.04 -6.89 -11.09
CA VAL A 207 13.80 -6.12 -11.18
C VAL A 207 13.72 -5.22 -9.96
N TRP A 208 13.48 -3.92 -10.18
CA TRP A 208 13.32 -2.97 -9.08
C TRP A 208 11.86 -2.87 -8.66
N LEU A 209 11.60 -3.16 -7.39
CA LEU A 209 10.26 -3.09 -6.77
C LEU A 209 10.30 -2.09 -5.62
N ASN A 210 9.48 -1.04 -5.71
CA ASN A 210 9.18 -0.14 -4.61
C ASN A 210 7.85 -0.56 -3.99
N PHE A 211 7.88 -1.04 -2.75
CA PHE A 211 6.68 -1.34 -2.00
C PHE A 211 6.28 -0.12 -1.16
N ILE A 212 5.04 0.31 -1.32
CA ILE A 212 4.43 1.39 -0.55
C ILE A 212 3.22 0.78 0.14
N HIS A 213 3.16 0.85 1.47
CA HIS A 213 2.03 0.35 2.24
C HIS A 213 1.16 1.51 2.74
N PRO A 214 0.15 1.94 1.97
CA PRO A 214 -0.83 2.93 2.42
C PRO A 214 -2.06 2.28 3.10
N GLY A 215 -1.94 1.04 3.57
CA GLY A 215 -3.03 0.34 4.26
C GLY A 215 -3.36 0.97 5.61
N ALA A 216 -4.54 0.66 6.12
CA ALA A 216 -5.06 1.28 7.33
C ALA A 216 -4.87 0.42 8.59
N HIS A 217 -4.75 -0.91 8.45
CA HIS A 217 -4.87 -1.80 9.61
C HIS A 217 -3.80 -2.89 9.74
N HIS A 218 -3.27 -3.41 8.62
CA HIS A 218 -2.50 -4.65 8.65
C HIS A 218 -1.05 -4.45 8.24
N GLU A 219 -0.10 -4.96 9.03
CA GLU A 219 1.30 -5.11 8.59
C GLU A 219 1.38 -6.10 7.43
N LEU A 220 2.20 -5.80 6.42
CA LEU A 220 2.39 -6.66 5.27
C LEU A 220 3.77 -7.32 5.26
N ARG A 221 3.78 -8.59 4.89
CA ARG A 221 5.00 -9.35 4.62
C ARG A 221 5.03 -9.72 3.15
N ILE A 222 6.13 -9.41 2.51
CA ILE A 222 6.28 -9.52 1.06
C ILE A 222 7.41 -10.50 0.76
N SER A 223 7.14 -11.45 -0.11
CA SER A 223 8.09 -12.40 -0.67
C SER A 223 7.84 -12.59 -2.16
N VAL A 224 8.88 -12.99 -2.88
CA VAL A 224 8.77 -13.43 -4.28
C VAL A 224 9.26 -14.86 -4.32
N ASP A 225 8.38 -15.80 -4.66
CA ASP A 225 8.70 -17.22 -4.64
C ASP A 225 9.90 -17.51 -5.55
N GLU A 226 10.82 -18.35 -5.07
CA GLU A 226 12.07 -18.73 -5.76
C GLU A 226 13.05 -17.58 -6.05
N HIS A 227 12.86 -16.40 -5.45
CA HIS A 227 13.72 -15.24 -5.64
C HIS A 227 14.24 -14.69 -4.30
N ASP A 228 15.54 -14.44 -4.25
CA ASP A 228 16.11 -13.61 -3.20
C ASP A 228 15.88 -12.12 -3.52
N MET A 229 15.64 -11.31 -2.49
CA MET A 229 15.51 -9.86 -2.61
C MET A 229 16.68 -9.15 -1.93
N TRP A 230 16.99 -7.95 -2.40
CA TRP A 230 17.92 -7.04 -1.73
C TRP A 230 17.20 -5.77 -1.32
N ILE A 231 17.18 -5.49 -0.02
CA ILE A 231 16.72 -4.20 0.50
C ILE A 231 17.85 -3.21 0.35
N VAL A 232 17.66 -2.19 -0.49
CA VAL A 232 18.68 -1.19 -0.85
C VAL A 232 18.27 0.24 -0.53
N ALA A 233 16.99 0.48 -0.26
CA ALA A 233 16.47 1.76 0.17
C ALA A 233 15.29 1.57 1.14
N ALA A 234 15.08 2.56 2.03
CA ALA A 234 13.94 2.66 2.93
C ALA A 234 13.61 4.15 3.15
N ASP A 235 12.32 4.49 3.12
CA ASP A 235 11.77 5.83 3.41
C ASP A 235 12.48 7.00 2.70
N GLY A 236 12.90 6.77 1.46
CA GLY A 236 13.51 7.78 0.60
C GLY A 236 15.03 7.66 0.45
N ASP A 237 15.72 7.00 1.38
CA ASP A 237 17.19 6.96 1.37
C ASP A 237 17.74 5.57 1.08
N PHE A 238 18.92 5.54 0.46
CA PHE A 238 19.67 4.30 0.27
C PHE A 238 20.21 3.82 1.61
N VAL A 239 20.09 2.51 1.84
CA VAL A 239 20.58 1.85 3.05
C VAL A 239 21.70 0.88 2.71
N GLN A 240 22.38 0.37 3.73
CA GLN A 240 23.30 -0.74 3.55
C GLN A 240 22.52 -1.96 3.03
N PRO A 241 22.89 -2.54 1.87
CA PRO A 241 22.13 -3.61 1.26
C PRO A 241 22.00 -4.82 2.16
N LYS A 242 20.79 -5.34 2.26
CA LYS A 242 20.51 -6.57 3.01
C LYS A 242 19.77 -7.57 2.14
N LYS A 243 20.37 -8.75 1.99
CA LYS A 243 19.73 -9.88 1.31
C LYS A 243 18.66 -10.48 2.20
N VAL A 244 17.45 -10.67 1.67
CA VAL A 244 16.30 -11.21 2.39
C VAL A 244 15.47 -12.11 1.49
N GLN A 245 14.68 -12.99 2.10
CA GLN A 245 13.63 -13.77 1.42
C GLN A 245 12.24 -13.17 1.67
N VAL A 246 12.10 -12.42 2.75
CA VAL A 246 10.87 -11.75 3.16
C VAL A 246 11.21 -10.34 3.63
N SER A 247 10.43 -9.35 3.19
CA SER A 247 10.46 -7.98 3.69
C SER A 247 9.18 -7.70 4.48
N VAL A 248 9.31 -6.98 5.59
CA VAL A 248 8.17 -6.45 6.34
C VAL A 248 7.99 -4.99 5.96
N VAL A 249 6.77 -4.59 5.62
CA VAL A 249 6.42 -3.20 5.30
C VAL A 249 5.34 -2.76 6.28
N PHE A 250 5.60 -1.62 6.93
CA PHE A 250 4.72 -1.00 7.91
C PHE A 250 3.89 0.10 7.27
#